data_AF-A0A960VAJ6-F1
#
_entry.id   AF-A0A960VAJ6-F1
#
_cell.length_a   1.000
_cell.length_b   1.000
_cell.length_c   1.000
_cell.angle_alpha   90.00
_cell.angle_beta   90.00
_cell.angle_gamma   90.00
#
_symmetry.space_group_name_H-M   'P 1'
#
loop_
_entity.id
_entity.type
_entity.pdbx_description
1 polymer ?
#
loop_
_entity_poly.entity_id
_entity_poly.type
_entity_poly.pdbx_seq_one_letter_code
_entity_poly.pdbx_strand_id
1 'polypeptide(L)'
;GLRGKREGYFHKEISVNSFLDELLTWRDIGYLMFWKERSFNKNLKILPEWLKNNLETHKNDKREFIYSKSELENSKTHDIAWNAAQTELKLTGRMHNYLRMLWGKKLIEWTKSYEIAFSILEDFNNKYAYDGRNPNSYTGILWCFGLFDRPWFPERNIFGNIRYMSSDSTMKKFKMKSYINYIDSLTGEGELFGKV
;
A
#
# COMPACT_ATOMS: atom_id res chain seq x y z
N GLY A 1 6.05 -27.94 -9.93
CA GLY A 1 6.91 -26.95 -10.60
C GLY A 1 6.92 -25.68 -9.78
N LEU A 2 8.05 -25.36 -9.16
CA LEU A 2 8.24 -24.24 -8.23
C LEU A 2 8.07 -22.90 -8.96
N ARG A 3 6.83 -22.40 -9.03
CA ARG A 3 6.53 -21.10 -9.63
C ARG A 3 6.88 -20.00 -8.64
N GLY A 4 8.07 -19.42 -8.78
CA GLY A 4 8.38 -18.05 -8.36
C GLY A 4 8.42 -17.74 -6.87
N LYS A 5 8.23 -18.72 -5.99
CA LYS A 5 8.51 -18.55 -4.56
C LYS A 5 9.92 -19.06 -4.26
N ARG A 6 10.71 -18.25 -3.57
CA ARG A 6 12.02 -18.61 -3.01
C ARG A 6 11.88 -19.55 -1.80
N GLU A 7 10.88 -20.44 -1.83
CA GLU A 7 10.67 -21.44 -0.79
C GLU A 7 11.93 -22.30 -0.67
N GLY A 8 12.52 -22.36 0.51
CA GLY A 8 13.76 -23.10 0.76
C GLY A 8 15.06 -22.36 0.44
N TYR A 9 15.03 -21.14 -0.10
CA TYR A 9 16.25 -20.42 -0.49
C TYR A 9 17.10 -19.99 0.70
N PHE A 10 16.49 -19.33 1.69
CA PHE A 10 17.18 -18.90 2.91
C PHE A 10 17.11 -19.94 4.02
N HIS A 11 16.01 -20.69 4.09
CA HIS A 11 15.79 -21.66 5.14
C HIS A 11 14.76 -22.74 4.73
N LYS A 12 14.87 -23.95 5.28
CA LYS A 12 13.92 -25.05 5.00
C LYS A 12 12.54 -24.81 5.63
N GLU A 13 12.50 -24.31 6.86
CA GLU A 13 11.26 -23.89 7.52
C GLU A 13 10.63 -22.69 6.79
N ILE A 14 9.35 -22.83 6.43
CA ILE A 14 8.63 -21.87 5.58
C ILE A 14 8.53 -20.50 6.26
N SER A 15 8.21 -20.46 7.56
CA SER A 15 8.06 -19.22 8.32
C SER A 15 9.38 -18.44 8.42
N VAL A 16 10.48 -19.14 8.70
CA VAL A 16 11.82 -18.55 8.78
C VAL A 16 12.26 -18.04 7.41
N ASN A 17 12.03 -18.83 6.36
CA ASN A 17 12.37 -18.44 4.99
C ASN A 17 11.61 -17.17 4.55
N SER A 18 10.31 -17.09 4.83
CA SER A 18 9.51 -15.89 4.53
C SER A 18 9.98 -14.68 5.32
N PHE A 19 10.29 -14.84 6.60
CA PHE A 19 10.83 -13.74 7.41
C PHE A 19 12.17 -13.23 6.86
N LEU A 20 13.08 -14.13 6.50
CA LEU A 20 14.40 -13.77 5.95
C LEU A 20 14.30 -13.14 4.56
N ASP A 21 13.36 -13.56 3.71
CA ASP A 21 13.16 -12.93 2.41
C ASP A 21 12.67 -11.47 2.56
N GLU A 22 11.77 -11.19 3.49
CA GLU A 22 11.36 -9.81 3.82
C GLU A 22 12.52 -9.01 4.44
N LEU A 23 13.21 -9.58 5.43
CA LEU A 23 14.27 -8.89 6.17
C LEU A 23 15.53 -8.61 5.34
N LEU A 24 15.88 -9.51 4.42
CA LEU A 24 17.09 -9.40 3.60
C LEU A 24 16.76 -8.88 2.21
N THR A 25 15.94 -9.60 1.43
CA THR A 25 15.68 -9.21 0.04
C THR A 25 14.96 -7.89 -0.07
N TRP A 26 13.75 -7.79 0.52
CA TRP A 26 12.88 -6.64 0.30
C TRP A 26 13.44 -5.38 0.96
N ARG A 27 13.97 -5.53 2.17
CA ARG A 27 14.70 -4.47 2.85
C ARG A 27 15.89 -3.96 2.03
N ASP A 28 16.77 -4.86 1.58
CA ASP A 28 18.04 -4.44 0.95
C ASP A 28 17.83 -3.95 -0.48
N ILE A 29 16.82 -4.45 -1.21
CA ILE A 29 16.41 -3.86 -2.49
C ILE A 29 15.97 -2.40 -2.31
N GLY A 30 15.23 -2.09 -1.25
CA GLY A 30 14.84 -0.73 -0.92
C GLY A 30 16.06 0.18 -0.73
N TYR A 31 17.01 -0.23 0.11
CA TYR A 31 18.24 0.52 0.31
C TYR A 31 19.10 0.64 -0.96
N LEU A 32 19.22 -0.44 -1.73
CA LEU A 32 20.04 -0.47 -2.95
C LEU A 32 19.51 0.49 -4.01
N MET A 33 18.19 0.56 -4.19
CA MET A 33 17.55 1.50 -5.12
C MET A 33 17.90 2.95 -4.79
N PHE A 34 17.85 3.30 -3.50
CA PHE A 34 18.16 4.65 -3.01
C PHE A 34 19.66 4.97 -3.02
N TRP A 35 20.51 3.96 -2.86
CA TRP A 35 21.97 4.15 -2.86
C TRP A 35 22.54 4.34 -4.27
N LYS A 36 22.03 3.59 -5.26
CA LYS A 36 22.55 3.61 -6.64
C LYS A 36 22.27 4.93 -7.37
N GLU A 37 21.11 5.53 -7.13
CA GLU A 37 20.71 6.76 -7.82
C GLU A 37 20.74 7.93 -6.83
N ARG A 38 21.87 8.63 -6.71
CA ARG A 38 22.03 9.73 -5.73
C ARG A 38 21.20 10.97 -6.06
N SER A 39 20.79 11.15 -7.31
CA SER A 39 19.96 12.27 -7.78
C SER A 39 18.45 12.05 -7.58
N PHE A 40 18.11 11.07 -6.73
CA PHE A 40 16.78 10.47 -6.65
C PHE A 40 15.66 11.47 -6.40
N ASN A 41 14.86 11.71 -7.45
CA ASN A 41 13.53 12.26 -7.32
C ASN A 41 12.64 11.17 -6.70
N LYS A 42 12.26 11.35 -5.43
CA LYS A 42 11.34 10.47 -4.69
C LYS A 42 9.91 10.61 -5.22
N ASN A 43 9.67 10.32 -6.49
CA ASN A 43 8.36 10.45 -7.14
C ASN A 43 8.18 9.42 -8.26
N LEU A 44 7.03 9.46 -8.93
CA LEU A 44 6.63 8.48 -9.94
C LEU A 44 7.55 8.43 -11.18
N LYS A 45 8.43 9.41 -11.39
CA LYS A 45 9.35 9.42 -12.54
C LYS A 45 10.39 8.30 -12.48
N ILE A 46 10.65 7.70 -11.31
CA ILE A 46 11.54 6.54 -11.20
C ILE A 46 10.92 5.24 -11.71
N LEU A 47 9.60 5.20 -11.89
CA LEU A 47 8.96 3.97 -12.31
C LEU A 47 9.49 3.53 -13.69
N PRO A 48 9.70 2.21 -13.90
CA PRO A 48 9.98 1.65 -15.21
C PRO A 48 9.06 2.16 -16.31
N GLU A 49 9.55 2.20 -17.56
CA GLU A 49 8.82 2.78 -18.69
C GLU A 49 7.41 2.22 -18.87
N TRP A 50 7.24 0.90 -18.70
CA TRP A 50 5.93 0.26 -18.82
C TRP A 50 4.91 0.78 -17.80
N LEU A 51 5.35 1.13 -16.58
CA LEU A 51 4.48 1.72 -15.56
C LEU A 51 4.15 3.16 -15.88
N LYS A 52 5.12 3.94 -16.33
CA LYS A 52 4.87 5.33 -16.75
C LYS A 52 3.85 5.38 -17.88
N ASN A 53 3.99 4.51 -18.89
CA ASN A 53 3.02 4.38 -19.97
C ASN A 53 1.65 3.92 -19.47
N ASN A 54 1.61 2.95 -18.56
CA ASN A 54 0.35 2.50 -17.95
C ASN A 54 -0.35 3.65 -17.21
N LEU A 55 0.36 4.39 -16.35
CA LEU A 55 -0.22 5.53 -15.64
C LEU A 55 -0.68 6.62 -16.62
N GLU A 56 0.10 6.92 -17.65
CA GLU A 56 -0.27 7.92 -18.67
C GLU A 56 -1.56 7.53 -19.42
N THR A 57 -1.69 6.26 -19.83
CA THR A 57 -2.90 5.74 -20.49
C THR A 57 -4.14 5.91 -19.63
N HIS A 58 -4.04 5.65 -18.33
CA HIS A 58 -5.19 5.63 -17.41
C HIS A 58 -5.42 6.94 -16.64
N LYS A 59 -4.61 7.98 -16.90
CA LYS A 59 -4.68 9.25 -16.15
C LYS A 59 -6.03 9.96 -16.26
N ASN A 60 -6.81 9.68 -17.30
CA ASN A 60 -8.10 10.31 -17.56
C ASN A 60 -9.29 9.39 -17.25
N ASP A 61 -9.04 8.20 -16.71
CA ASP A 61 -10.12 7.26 -16.36
C ASP A 61 -11.07 7.89 -15.34
N LYS A 62 -12.35 7.50 -15.40
CA LYS A 62 -13.33 7.98 -14.41
C LYS A 62 -13.04 7.33 -13.05
N ARG A 63 -12.92 8.17 -12.02
CA ARG A 63 -12.83 7.74 -10.61
C ARG A 63 -14.23 7.78 -10.02
N GLU A 64 -14.68 6.67 -9.42
CA GLU A 64 -16.01 6.58 -8.82
C GLU A 64 -16.13 7.46 -7.58
N PHE A 65 -15.09 7.46 -6.75
CA PHE A 65 -14.97 8.29 -5.55
C PHE A 65 -13.73 9.17 -5.67
N ILE A 66 -13.83 10.40 -5.17
CA ILE A 66 -12.68 11.30 -5.02
C ILE A 66 -12.78 11.93 -3.64
N TYR A 67 -11.81 11.61 -2.78
CA TYR A 67 -11.74 12.16 -1.43
C TYR A 67 -10.70 13.28 -1.36
N SER A 68 -10.98 14.29 -0.55
CA SER A 68 -9.98 15.28 -0.17
C SER A 68 -8.92 14.66 0.75
N LYS A 69 -7.75 15.29 0.82
CA LYS A 69 -6.70 14.90 1.76
C LYS A 69 -7.22 14.89 3.21
N SER A 70 -8.07 15.83 3.59
CA SER A 70 -8.65 15.90 4.95
C SER A 70 -9.60 14.74 5.25
N GLU A 71 -10.44 14.33 4.29
CA GLU A 71 -11.32 13.17 4.44
C GLU A 71 -10.51 11.88 4.57
N LEU A 72 -9.50 11.69 3.72
CA LEU A 72 -8.58 10.56 3.79
C LEU A 72 -7.84 10.55 5.13
N GLU A 73 -7.28 11.69 5.56
CA GLU A 73 -6.53 11.78 6.83
C GLU A 73 -7.40 11.48 8.05
N ASN A 74 -8.70 11.78 7.98
CA ASN A 74 -9.64 11.57 9.08
C ASN A 74 -10.46 10.28 8.95
N SER A 75 -10.03 9.34 8.10
CA SER A 75 -10.70 8.04 7.93
C SER A 75 -12.17 8.18 7.53
N LYS A 76 -12.49 9.17 6.68
CA LYS A 76 -13.86 9.48 6.23
C LYS A 76 -14.10 9.02 4.79
N THR A 77 -13.88 7.75 4.53
CA THR A 77 -14.23 7.11 3.25
C THR A 77 -15.44 6.20 3.41
N HIS A 78 -15.99 5.73 2.29
CA HIS A 78 -17.04 4.70 2.31
C HIS A 78 -16.52 3.33 2.78
N ASP A 79 -15.20 3.14 2.83
CA ASP A 79 -14.57 1.84 3.03
C ASP A 79 -14.07 1.67 4.46
N ILE A 80 -14.78 0.82 5.20
CA ILE A 80 -14.48 0.53 6.61
C ILE A 80 -13.08 -0.08 6.78
N ALA A 81 -12.64 -0.95 5.87
CA ALA A 81 -11.33 -1.59 5.99
C ALA A 81 -10.20 -0.57 5.81
N TRP A 82 -10.38 0.36 4.88
CA TRP A 82 -9.44 1.46 4.68
C TRP A 82 -9.44 2.44 5.86
N ASN A 83 -10.62 2.81 6.35
CA ASN A 83 -10.77 3.70 7.50
C ASN A 83 -10.13 3.12 8.76
N ALA A 84 -10.31 1.81 9.01
CA ALA A 84 -9.68 1.13 10.13
C ALA A 84 -8.14 1.13 9.99
N ALA A 85 -7.60 0.86 8.80
CA ALA A 85 -6.16 0.89 8.54
C ALA A 85 -5.54 2.29 8.75
N GLN A 86 -6.17 3.33 8.21
CA GLN A 86 -5.74 4.72 8.41
C GLN A 86 -5.79 5.12 9.89
N THR A 87 -6.80 4.65 10.62
CA THR A 87 -6.95 4.93 12.05
C THR A 87 -5.85 4.23 12.87
N GLU A 88 -5.53 2.96 12.55
CA GLU A 88 -4.39 2.24 13.16
C GLU A 88 -3.09 3.05 13.00
N LEU A 89 -2.82 3.52 11.79
CA LEU A 89 -1.62 4.28 11.46
C LEU A 89 -1.51 5.54 12.32
N LYS A 90 -2.62 6.29 12.46
CA LYS A 90 -2.64 7.54 13.24
C LYS A 90 -2.46 7.32 14.74
N LEU A 91 -3.09 6.29 15.30
CA LEU A 91 -3.12 6.07 16.74
C LEU A 91 -1.87 5.34 17.24
N THR A 92 -1.31 4.45 16.42
CA THR A 92 -0.24 3.54 16.86
C THR A 92 1.10 3.78 16.17
N GLY A 93 1.13 4.62 15.14
CA GLY A 93 2.30 4.80 14.29
C GLY A 93 2.70 3.56 13.48
N ARG A 94 1.83 2.55 13.42
CA ARG A 94 2.05 1.29 12.71
C ARG A 94 0.79 0.95 11.92
N MET A 95 0.98 0.26 10.81
CA MET A 95 -0.12 -0.34 10.04
C MET A 95 0.30 -1.73 9.62
N HIS A 96 -0.60 -2.72 9.75
CA HIS A 96 -0.33 -4.08 9.31
C HIS A 96 0.07 -4.11 7.82
N ASN A 97 1.16 -4.81 7.46
CA ASN A 97 1.74 -4.74 6.10
C ASN A 97 0.75 -5.11 4.98
N TYR A 98 -0.10 -6.12 5.18
CA TYR A 98 -1.13 -6.46 4.19
C TYR A 98 -2.13 -5.31 3.96
N LEU A 99 -2.48 -4.57 5.02
CA LEU A 99 -3.36 -3.42 4.93
C LEU A 99 -2.66 -2.19 4.36
N ARG A 100 -1.34 -2.01 4.54
CA ARG A 100 -0.58 -0.96 3.84
C ARG A 100 -0.71 -1.06 2.31
N MET A 101 -0.69 -2.28 1.79
CA MET A 101 -0.89 -2.53 0.35
C MET A 101 -2.30 -2.12 -0.11
N LEU A 102 -3.34 -2.55 0.60
CA LEU A 102 -4.72 -2.14 0.30
C LEU A 102 -4.87 -0.62 0.43
N TRP A 103 -4.37 -0.04 1.52
CA TRP A 103 -4.43 1.37 1.84
C TRP A 103 -3.84 2.23 0.73
N GLY A 104 -2.64 1.87 0.26
CA GLY A 104 -1.98 2.56 -0.85
C GLY A 104 -2.71 2.43 -2.17
N LYS A 105 -3.20 1.23 -2.50
CA LYS A 105 -3.97 0.99 -3.73
C LYS A 105 -5.27 1.78 -3.71
N LYS A 106 -6.05 1.74 -2.63
CA LYS A 106 -7.31 2.49 -2.55
C LYS A 106 -7.12 4.00 -2.60
N LEU A 107 -6.06 4.54 -2.02
CA LEU A 107 -5.76 5.96 -2.14
C LEU A 107 -5.54 6.38 -3.61
N ILE A 108 -4.84 5.55 -4.40
CA ILE A 108 -4.68 5.75 -5.84
C ILE A 108 -6.03 5.76 -6.56
N GLU A 109 -6.94 4.86 -6.19
CA GLU A 109 -8.29 4.75 -6.77
C GLU A 109 -9.16 5.98 -6.47
N TRP A 110 -8.94 6.66 -5.33
CA TRP A 110 -9.81 7.71 -4.81
C TRP A 110 -9.22 9.12 -4.83
N THR A 111 -8.20 9.35 -5.64
CA THR A 111 -7.57 10.66 -5.80
C THR A 111 -7.59 11.13 -7.25
N LYS A 112 -7.49 12.45 -7.44
CA LYS A 112 -7.67 13.08 -8.76
C LYS A 112 -6.57 12.70 -9.76
N SER A 113 -5.35 12.44 -9.29
CA SER A 113 -4.22 12.03 -10.14
C SER A 113 -3.25 11.16 -9.35
N TYR A 114 -2.38 10.42 -10.06
CA TYR A 114 -1.38 9.56 -9.44
C TYR A 114 -0.36 10.37 -8.62
N GLU A 115 -0.01 11.58 -9.06
CA GLU A 115 0.91 12.47 -8.35
C GLU A 115 0.32 12.95 -7.02
N ILE A 116 -0.97 13.29 -7.02
CA ILE A 116 -1.70 13.62 -5.79
C ILE A 116 -1.75 12.39 -4.87
N ALA A 117 -2.03 11.21 -5.42
CA ALA A 117 -2.03 9.97 -4.65
C ALA A 117 -0.66 9.75 -3.98
N PHE A 118 0.42 9.83 -4.75
CA PHE A 118 1.78 9.64 -4.26
C PHE A 118 2.12 10.66 -3.15
N SER A 119 1.81 11.94 -3.37
CA SER A 119 2.08 13.00 -2.39
C SER A 119 1.35 12.78 -1.07
N ILE A 120 0.09 12.33 -1.11
CA ILE A 120 -0.67 12.04 0.11
C ILE A 120 -0.13 10.79 0.81
N LEU A 121 0.20 9.72 0.07
CA LEU A 121 0.79 8.51 0.64
C LEU A 121 2.13 8.80 1.33
N GLU A 122 3.00 9.58 0.68
CA GLU A 122 4.28 10.00 1.25
C GLU A 122 4.05 10.81 2.53
N ASP A 123 3.17 11.80 2.48
CA ASP A 123 2.88 12.66 3.63
C ASP A 123 2.34 11.86 4.82
N PHE A 124 1.30 11.04 4.61
CA PHE A 124 0.72 10.26 5.70
C PHE A 124 1.70 9.24 6.27
N ASN A 125 2.45 8.54 5.42
CA ASN A 125 3.43 7.57 5.88
C ASN A 125 4.58 8.26 6.65
N ASN A 126 5.06 9.42 6.19
CA ASN A 126 6.12 10.15 6.87
C ASN A 126 5.66 10.85 8.16
N LYS A 127 4.40 11.29 8.19
CA LYS A 127 3.80 11.97 9.34
C LYS A 127 3.49 11.01 10.49
N TYR A 128 2.92 9.85 10.18
CA TYR A 128 2.38 8.96 11.20
C TYR A 128 3.23 7.70 11.43
N ALA A 129 3.83 7.11 10.40
CA ALA A 129 4.51 5.82 10.57
C ALA A 129 5.87 5.98 11.29
N TYR A 130 6.12 5.15 12.31
CA TYR A 130 7.41 5.10 12.98
C TYR A 130 8.53 4.62 12.04
N ASP A 131 8.19 3.76 11.08
CA ASP A 131 9.10 3.27 10.03
C ASP A 131 9.04 4.12 8.73
N GLY A 132 8.39 5.30 8.80
CA GLY A 132 8.34 6.28 7.73
C GLY A 132 9.70 6.91 7.41
N ARG A 133 9.79 7.72 6.34
CA ARG A 133 11.02 8.42 5.91
C ARG A 133 12.22 7.48 5.68
N ASN A 134 11.94 6.22 5.38
CA ASN A 134 12.92 5.17 5.15
C ASN A 134 12.86 4.68 3.69
N PRO A 135 13.98 4.24 3.07
CA PRO A 135 13.96 3.66 1.73
C PRO A 135 12.87 2.60 1.50
N ASN A 136 12.64 1.73 2.49
CA ASN A 136 11.60 0.69 2.41
C ASN A 136 10.18 1.24 2.44
N SER A 137 9.97 2.33 3.17
CA SER A 137 8.69 3.05 3.16
C SER A 137 8.38 3.59 1.77
N TYR A 138 9.38 4.19 1.11
CA TYR A 138 9.21 4.69 -0.25
C TYR A 138 9.03 3.59 -1.29
N THR A 139 9.82 2.52 -1.24
CA THR A 139 9.63 1.40 -2.17
C THR A 139 8.31 0.68 -1.92
N GLY A 140 7.80 0.65 -0.70
CA GLY A 140 6.44 0.19 -0.38
C GLY A 140 5.35 1.07 -1.01
N ILE A 141 5.50 2.40 -0.95
CA ILE A 141 4.60 3.33 -1.65
C ILE A 141 4.70 3.12 -3.17
N LEU A 142 5.90 3.06 -3.74
CA LEU A 142 6.10 2.85 -5.18
C LEU A 142 5.62 1.48 -5.66
N TRP A 143 5.66 0.45 -4.80
CA TRP A 143 5.03 -0.85 -5.07
C TRP A 143 3.52 -0.71 -5.20
N CYS A 144 2.90 0.25 -4.50
CA CYS A 144 1.50 0.59 -4.71
C CYS A 144 1.24 1.07 -6.16
N PHE A 145 2.24 1.66 -6.82
CA PHE A 145 2.22 2.02 -8.24
C PHE A 145 2.85 0.97 -9.17
N GLY A 146 3.15 -0.24 -8.66
CA GLY A 146 3.59 -1.39 -9.46
C GLY A 146 5.10 -1.63 -9.49
N LEU A 147 5.92 -0.82 -8.81
CA LEU A 147 7.36 -1.06 -8.71
C LEU A 147 7.65 -2.46 -8.12
N PHE A 148 8.62 -3.17 -8.70
CA PHE A 148 9.03 -4.54 -8.33
C PHE A 148 7.93 -5.61 -8.45
N ASP A 149 6.81 -5.31 -9.10
CA ASP A 149 5.80 -6.29 -9.47
C ASP A 149 5.78 -6.50 -11.00
N ARG A 150 5.12 -7.57 -11.41
CA ARG A 150 4.85 -7.88 -12.82
C ARG A 150 3.50 -7.29 -13.25
N PRO A 151 3.21 -7.22 -14.56
CA PRO A 151 1.87 -6.91 -15.06
C PRO A 151 0.81 -7.92 -14.62
N TRP A 152 -0.41 -7.41 -14.40
CA TRP A 152 -1.61 -8.15 -14.02
C TRP A 152 -2.71 -7.97 -15.07
N PHE A 153 -3.39 -9.07 -15.41
CA PHE A 153 -4.47 -9.10 -16.39
C PHE A 153 -5.76 -9.64 -15.75
N PRO A 154 -6.95 -9.20 -16.21
CA PRO A 154 -7.16 -8.20 -17.27
C PRO A 154 -6.82 -6.78 -16.81
N GLU A 155 -6.63 -5.89 -17.78
CA GLU A 155 -6.48 -4.44 -17.57
C GLU A 155 -7.73 -3.87 -16.89
N ARG A 156 -7.57 -2.87 -16.03
CA ARG A 156 -8.65 -2.26 -15.25
C ARG A 156 -8.56 -0.74 -15.30
N ASN A 157 -9.70 -0.07 -15.25
CA ASN A 157 -9.75 1.38 -15.07
C ASN A 157 -8.87 1.79 -13.87
N ILE A 158 -8.18 2.92 -14.02
CA ILE A 158 -7.26 3.55 -13.07
C ILE A 158 -5.95 2.76 -12.88
N PHE A 159 -5.97 1.44 -12.79
CA PHE A 159 -4.76 0.66 -12.52
C PHE A 159 -4.07 0.13 -13.76
N GLY A 160 -4.75 0.04 -14.90
CA GLY A 160 -4.30 -0.71 -16.06
C GLY A 160 -3.91 -2.12 -15.67
N ASN A 161 -2.65 -2.47 -15.89
CA ASN A 161 -2.04 -3.74 -15.53
C ASN A 161 -1.26 -3.72 -14.20
N ILE A 162 -1.37 -2.66 -13.40
CA ILE A 162 -0.90 -2.67 -12.01
C ILE A 162 -1.81 -3.61 -11.20
N ARG A 163 -1.23 -4.36 -10.25
CA ARG A 163 -2.00 -5.26 -9.40
C ARG A 163 -3.17 -4.54 -8.72
N TYR A 164 -4.39 -4.99 -8.95
CA TYR A 164 -5.55 -4.48 -8.23
C TYR A 164 -5.74 -5.16 -6.86
N MET A 165 -6.26 -4.41 -5.88
CA MET A 165 -6.70 -4.95 -4.60
C MET A 165 -8.09 -4.39 -4.26
N SER A 166 -9.06 -5.28 -4.03
CA SER A 166 -10.37 -4.89 -3.50
C SER A 166 -10.47 -5.11 -2.00
N SER A 167 -11.27 -4.29 -1.35
CA SER A 167 -11.56 -4.40 0.07
C SER A 167 -12.36 -5.66 0.35
N ASP A 168 -13.35 -6.01 -0.48
CA ASP A 168 -14.07 -7.28 -0.37
C ASP A 168 -13.16 -8.51 -0.35
N SER A 169 -12.17 -8.55 -1.23
CA SER A 169 -11.20 -9.66 -1.26
C SER A 169 -10.29 -9.66 -0.03
N THR A 170 -9.96 -8.47 0.49
CA THR A 170 -9.16 -8.30 1.70
C THR A 170 -9.95 -8.73 2.93
N MET A 171 -11.21 -8.34 3.05
CA MET A 171 -12.11 -8.72 4.14
C MET A 171 -12.31 -10.24 4.23
N LYS A 172 -12.27 -10.96 3.10
CA LYS A 172 -12.34 -12.43 3.08
C LYS A 172 -11.06 -13.12 3.54
N LYS A 173 -9.89 -12.48 3.38
CA LYS A 173 -8.57 -13.08 3.67
C LYS A 173 -8.03 -12.67 5.03
N PHE A 174 -8.41 -11.49 5.49
CA PHE A 174 -7.93 -10.89 6.72
C PHE A 174 -9.05 -10.95 7.77
N LYS A 175 -8.68 -11.18 9.04
CA LYS A 175 -9.64 -11.27 10.15
C LYS A 175 -10.17 -9.88 10.54
N MET A 176 -10.95 -9.26 9.64
CA MET A 176 -11.33 -7.85 9.76
C MET A 176 -12.18 -7.55 10.98
N LYS A 177 -13.07 -8.46 11.39
CA LYS A 177 -13.86 -8.28 12.62
C LYS A 177 -12.98 -8.09 13.86
N SER A 178 -12.01 -8.99 14.06
CA SER A 178 -11.07 -8.88 15.19
C SER A 178 -10.19 -7.64 15.10
N TYR A 179 -9.82 -7.25 13.88
CA TYR A 179 -9.03 -6.05 13.65
C TYR A 179 -9.82 -4.77 13.95
N ILE A 180 -11.08 -4.68 13.53
CA ILE A 180 -11.95 -3.53 13.82
C ILE A 180 -12.19 -3.41 15.32
N ASN A 181 -12.48 -4.53 16.01
CA ASN A 181 -12.60 -4.51 17.47
C ASN A 181 -11.33 -4.00 18.16
N TYR A 182 -10.15 -4.34 17.62
CA TYR A 182 -8.89 -3.80 18.10
C TYR A 182 -8.80 -2.28 17.86
N ILE A 183 -9.15 -1.80 16.67
CA ILE A 183 -9.15 -0.35 16.39
C ILE A 183 -10.14 0.40 17.29
N ASP A 184 -11.35 -0.12 17.50
CA ASP A 184 -12.34 0.46 18.42
C ASP A 184 -11.81 0.53 19.86
N SER A 185 -11.01 -0.46 20.28
CA SER A 185 -10.39 -0.42 21.61
C SER A 185 -9.29 0.63 21.77
N LEU A 186 -8.70 1.12 20.67
CA LEU A 186 -7.64 2.13 20.70
C LEU A 186 -8.18 3.55 20.86
N THR A 187 -9.39 3.81 20.37
CA THR A 187 -10.02 5.15 20.40
C THR A 187 -10.75 5.42 21.70
N GLY A 188 -11.16 4.37 22.43
CA GLY A 188 -12.04 4.51 23.59
C GLY A 188 -13.47 4.92 23.23
N GLU A 189 -13.79 5.03 21.95
CA GLU A 189 -15.13 5.31 21.41
C GLU A 189 -15.74 3.98 20.93
N GLY A 190 -16.96 3.66 21.40
CA GLY A 190 -17.65 2.43 20.99
C GLY A 190 -18.10 2.46 19.53
N GLU A 191 -17.90 1.35 18.81
CA GLU A 191 -18.35 1.07 17.42
C GLU A 191 -18.07 2.19 16.41
N LEU A 192 -16.80 2.57 16.18
CA LEU A 192 -16.46 3.66 15.23
C LEU A 192 -16.90 3.42 13.79
N PHE A 193 -16.99 2.15 13.40
CA PHE A 193 -17.31 1.76 12.03
C PHE A 193 -18.60 0.93 11.92
N GLY A 194 -19.41 0.91 12.99
CA GLY A 194 -20.61 0.08 13.10
C GLY A 194 -20.31 -1.43 13.17
N LYS A 195 -21.36 -2.25 13.17
CA LYS A 195 -21.23 -3.72 13.22
C LYS A 195 -20.79 -4.28 11.86
N VAL A 196 -19.62 -4.92 11.85
CA VAL A 196 -19.07 -5.70 10.72
C VAL A 196 -19.39 -7.19 10.84
#